data_AF-A0A3D0VPR1-F1
#
_entry.id   AF-A0A3D0VPR1-F1
#
_cell.length_a   1.000
_cell.length_b   1.000
_cell.length_c   1.000
_cell.angle_alpha   90.00
_cell.angle_beta   90.00
_cell.angle_gamma   90.00
#
_symmetry.space_group_name_H-M   'P 1'
#
loop_
_entity.id
_entity.type
_entity.pdbx_description
1 polymer ?
#
loop_
_entity_poly.entity_id
_entity_poly.type
_entity_poly.pdbx_seq_one_letter_code
_entity_poly.pdbx_strand_id
1 'polypeptide(L)'
;MRCLYRHYISHITHDEWLPLPSRPETKIIVYICTMETNFEKYIALRNDIDRLSARLFTLHKKHVQCKKGCDLCCMDYSIFPVEFHYIKNKLASEGMPSVSKPEDENTCIFLKNHECTIYEHRPVICRTHGLPFLYVNSETEEWELSACELNFTDFNDFDAKNTFPQDKFNSRLFLLNEEFIKSPVMQQYGKFDLVPIRELI
;
A
#
# COMPACT_ATOMS: atom_id res chain seq x y z
N MET A 1 -12.59 20.06 0.85
CA MET A 1 -13.17 20.01 -0.51
C MET A 1 -14.41 19.14 -0.45
N ARG A 2 -15.59 19.68 -0.76
CA ARG A 2 -16.88 18.96 -0.70
C ARG A 2 -17.22 18.46 -2.10
N CYS A 3 -17.36 17.14 -2.28
CA CYS A 3 -17.88 16.57 -3.52
C CYS A 3 -19.37 16.89 -3.64
N LEU A 4 -19.71 17.77 -4.58
CA LEU A 4 -21.08 18.06 -4.99
C LEU A 4 -21.50 17.03 -6.05
N TYR A 5 -22.47 16.17 -5.74
CA TYR A 5 -23.08 15.29 -6.73
C TYR A 5 -24.18 16.06 -7.46
N ARG A 6 -23.96 16.43 -8.72
CA ARG A 6 -24.96 17.09 -9.56
C ARG A 6 -25.92 16.04 -10.09
N HIS A 7 -27.03 15.81 -9.38
CA HIS A 7 -28.15 15.07 -9.97
C HIS A 7 -28.87 15.99 -10.97
N TYR A 8 -28.89 15.54 -12.22
CA TYR A 8 -29.64 16.17 -13.30
C TYR A 8 -31.14 15.92 -13.05
N ILE A 9 -31.78 16.77 -12.26
CA ILE A 9 -33.25 16.84 -12.22
C ILE A 9 -33.63 18.16 -12.87
N SER A 10 -34.18 18.05 -14.07
CA SER A 10 -34.75 19.15 -14.83
C SER A 10 -35.87 19.81 -14.01
N HIS A 11 -35.74 21.12 -13.80
CA HIS A 11 -36.70 22.03 -13.18
C HIS A 11 -36.85 21.89 -11.66
N ILE A 12 -36.07 22.68 -10.91
CA ILE A 12 -36.51 23.55 -9.80
C ILE A 12 -35.30 24.43 -9.47
N THR A 13 -35.43 25.73 -9.67
CA THR A 13 -34.53 26.73 -9.08
C THR A 13 -34.96 26.88 -7.63
N HIS A 14 -34.02 26.77 -6.68
CA HIS A 14 -33.93 27.47 -5.37
C HIS A 14 -32.93 26.70 -4.48
N ASP A 15 -31.91 27.42 -4.01
CA ASP A 15 -30.85 26.94 -3.12
C ASP A 15 -31.38 26.71 -1.69
N GLU A 16 -31.99 25.56 -1.43
CA GLU A 16 -32.27 25.09 -0.07
C GLU A 16 -31.41 23.87 0.29
N TRP A 17 -30.51 24.07 1.27
CA TRP A 17 -29.68 23.03 1.85
C TRP A 17 -30.48 22.18 2.83
N LEU A 18 -31.12 21.11 2.35
CA LEU A 18 -31.78 20.13 3.19
C LEU A 18 -30.79 19.05 3.66
N PRO A 19 -30.81 18.63 4.96
CA PRO A 19 -30.01 17.51 5.43
C PRO A 19 -30.41 16.21 4.73
N LEU A 20 -29.42 15.37 4.41
CA LEU A 20 -29.63 14.12 3.68
C LEU A 20 -30.60 13.19 4.44
N PRO A 21 -31.63 12.63 3.78
CA PRO A 21 -32.61 11.76 4.43
C PRO A 21 -31.99 10.43 4.86
N SER A 22 -32.47 9.88 5.98
CA SER A 22 -32.00 8.66 6.66
C SER A 22 -32.44 7.34 5.99
N ARG A 23 -32.30 7.23 4.66
CA ARG A 23 -32.63 6.02 3.89
C ARG A 23 -31.42 5.08 3.75
N PRO A 24 -31.62 3.75 3.53
CA PRO A 24 -30.53 2.78 3.35
C PRO A 24 -29.57 3.12 2.19
N GLU A 25 -30.07 3.77 1.14
CA GLU A 25 -29.27 4.29 0.02
C GLU A 25 -28.22 5.33 0.49
N THR A 26 -28.56 6.15 1.48
CA THR A 26 -27.67 7.16 2.06
C THR A 26 -26.52 6.51 2.84
N LYS A 27 -26.75 5.37 3.49
CA LYS A 27 -25.68 4.60 4.15
C LYS A 27 -24.68 4.07 3.13
N ILE A 28 -25.15 3.47 2.03
CA ILE A 28 -24.30 2.93 0.95
C ILE A 28 -23.43 4.03 0.34
N ILE A 29 -24.00 5.20 0.03
CA ILE A 29 -23.25 6.33 -0.54
C ILE A 29 -22.18 6.82 0.43
N VAL A 30 -22.51 6.98 1.72
CA VAL A 30 -21.52 7.39 2.74
C VAL A 30 -20.38 6.37 2.82
N TYR A 31 -20.66 5.06 2.74
CA TYR A 31 -19.62 4.03 2.77
C TYR A 31 -18.68 4.11 1.56
N ILE A 32 -19.24 4.20 0.34
CA ILE A 32 -18.45 4.32 -0.88
C ILE A 32 -17.54 5.56 -0.78
N CYS A 33 -18.08 6.69 -0.35
CA CYS A 33 -17.28 7.91 -0.13
C CYS A 33 -16.21 7.73 0.96
N THR A 34 -16.49 7.04 2.09
CA THR A 34 -15.46 6.79 3.12
C THR A 34 -14.37 5.81 2.67
N MET A 35 -14.70 4.88 1.78
CA MET A 35 -13.73 3.95 1.23
C MET A 35 -12.83 4.66 0.21
N GLU A 36 -13.41 5.49 -0.65
CA GLU A 36 -12.68 6.35 -1.59
C GLU A 36 -11.70 7.28 -0.85
N THR A 37 -12.11 7.92 0.25
CA THR A 37 -11.20 8.79 1.02
C THR A 37 -10.05 8.03 1.68
N ASN A 38 -10.27 6.81 2.17
CA ASN A 38 -9.19 5.97 2.70
C ASN A 38 -8.22 5.52 1.59
N PHE A 39 -8.73 5.23 0.39
CA PHE A 39 -7.88 4.93 -0.77
C PHE A 39 -7.07 6.14 -1.22
N GLU A 40 -7.63 7.35 -1.20
CA GLU A 40 -6.89 8.59 -1.46
C GLU A 40 -5.75 8.79 -0.44
N LYS A 41 -6.02 8.55 0.85
CA LYS A 41 -4.99 8.59 1.90
C LYS A 41 -3.91 7.53 1.69
N TYR A 42 -4.29 6.32 1.27
CA TYR A 42 -3.35 5.25 0.96
C TYR A 42 -2.47 5.61 -0.25
N ILE A 43 -3.06 6.16 -1.31
CA ILE A 43 -2.32 6.66 -2.47
C ILE A 43 -1.35 7.77 -2.06
N ALA A 44 -1.78 8.72 -1.21
CA ALA A 44 -0.90 9.78 -0.71
C ALA A 44 0.29 9.21 0.09
N LEU A 45 0.05 8.23 0.97
CA LEU A 45 1.10 7.52 1.68
C LEU A 45 2.08 6.83 0.73
N ARG A 46 1.57 6.11 -0.27
CA ARG A 46 2.40 5.47 -1.31
C ARG A 46 3.24 6.48 -2.09
N ASN A 47 2.68 7.62 -2.46
CA ASN A 47 3.40 8.66 -3.19
C ASN A 47 4.54 9.26 -2.36
N ASP A 48 4.36 9.41 -1.05
CA ASP A 48 5.44 9.82 -0.14
C ASP A 48 6.56 8.78 -0.08
N ILE A 49 6.20 7.50 0.00
CA ILE A 49 7.14 6.38 -0.01
C ILE A 49 7.91 6.38 -1.33
N ASP A 50 7.22 6.38 -2.46
CA ASP A 50 7.84 6.33 -3.80
C ASP A 50 8.80 7.51 -4.01
N ARG A 51 8.45 8.72 -3.55
CA ARG A 51 9.33 9.90 -3.62
C ARG A 51 10.59 9.72 -2.78
N LEU A 52 10.46 9.20 -1.56
CA LEU A 52 11.60 8.95 -0.69
C LEU A 52 12.48 7.83 -1.23
N SER A 53 11.87 6.73 -1.67
CA SER A 53 12.54 5.60 -2.30
C SER A 53 13.34 6.05 -3.51
N ALA A 54 12.76 6.86 -4.40
CA ALA A 54 13.46 7.41 -5.57
C ALA A 54 14.67 8.26 -5.16
N ARG A 55 14.55 9.09 -4.12
CA ARG A 55 15.66 9.87 -3.57
C ARG A 55 16.78 8.96 -3.04
N LEU A 56 16.42 7.93 -2.27
CA LEU A 56 17.37 6.98 -1.69
C LEU A 56 18.06 6.13 -2.77
N PHE A 57 17.33 5.65 -3.77
CA PHE A 57 17.91 4.95 -4.90
C PHE A 57 18.87 5.83 -5.71
N THR A 58 18.53 7.12 -5.88
CA THR A 58 19.43 8.07 -6.53
C THR A 58 20.71 8.29 -5.72
N LEU A 59 20.58 8.43 -4.39
CA LEU A 59 21.71 8.58 -3.48
C LEU A 59 22.63 7.36 -3.52
N HIS A 60 22.04 6.16 -3.53
CA HIS A 60 22.73 4.87 -3.50
C HIS A 60 22.95 4.24 -4.89
N LYS A 61 22.88 5.03 -5.97
CA LYS A 61 22.88 4.54 -7.37
C LYS A 61 24.07 3.64 -7.74
N LYS A 62 25.18 3.72 -7.02
CA LYS A 62 26.38 2.91 -7.23
C LYS A 62 26.22 1.47 -6.71
N HIS A 63 25.31 1.28 -5.77
CA HIS A 63 25.05 0.03 -5.07
C HIS A 63 23.78 -0.62 -5.62
N VAL A 64 22.73 0.18 -5.80
CA VAL A 64 21.39 -0.32 -6.16
C VAL A 64 21.35 -0.95 -7.56
N GLN A 65 20.93 -2.21 -7.62
CA GLN A 65 20.60 -2.94 -8.85
C GLN A 65 19.09 -3.14 -9.05
N CYS A 66 18.31 -2.90 -8.00
CA CYS A 66 16.85 -3.05 -8.01
C CYS A 66 16.19 -2.18 -9.10
N LYS A 67 15.35 -2.82 -9.90
CA LYS A 67 14.55 -2.23 -10.97
C LYS A 67 13.38 -3.16 -11.29
N LYS A 68 12.43 -2.72 -12.12
CA LYS A 68 11.44 -3.64 -12.71
C LYS A 68 12.18 -4.80 -13.39
N GLY A 69 11.82 -6.04 -13.07
CA GLY A 69 12.55 -7.24 -13.51
C GLY A 69 13.47 -7.86 -12.45
N CYS A 70 13.75 -7.17 -11.35
CA CYS A 70 14.40 -7.76 -10.16
C CYS A 70 13.32 -8.41 -9.29
N ASP A 71 13.44 -9.71 -9.04
CA ASP A 71 12.37 -10.53 -8.45
C ASP A 71 12.78 -11.41 -7.26
N LEU A 72 14.04 -11.34 -6.82
CA LEU A 72 14.53 -12.14 -5.68
C LEU A 72 13.80 -11.85 -4.37
N CYS A 73 13.14 -10.70 -4.25
CA CYS A 73 12.29 -10.37 -3.10
C CYS A 73 10.78 -10.58 -3.34
N CYS A 74 10.38 -11.19 -4.45
CA CYS A 74 8.98 -11.33 -4.84
C CYS A 74 8.33 -12.52 -4.13
N MET A 75 8.13 -12.35 -2.82
CA MET A 75 7.55 -13.36 -1.94
C MET A 75 6.06 -13.12 -1.70
N ASP A 76 5.36 -14.16 -1.25
CA ASP A 76 3.95 -14.09 -0.91
C ASP A 76 3.75 -13.48 0.48
N TYR A 77 3.67 -12.15 0.52
CA TYR A 77 3.47 -11.40 1.75
C TYR A 77 1.99 -11.30 2.14
N SER A 78 1.75 -11.17 3.45
CA SER A 78 0.46 -10.69 3.97
C SER A 78 0.51 -9.18 4.19
N ILE A 79 -0.58 -8.50 3.83
CA ILE A 79 -0.68 -7.02 3.80
C ILE A 79 -1.89 -6.53 4.58
N PHE A 80 -1.91 -5.26 4.98
CA PHE A 80 -3.04 -4.73 5.74
C PHE A 80 -4.34 -4.70 4.90
N PRO A 81 -5.52 -4.84 5.54
CA PRO A 81 -6.82 -4.74 4.88
C PRO A 81 -6.98 -3.53 3.97
N VAL A 82 -6.52 -2.33 4.39
CA VAL A 82 -6.60 -1.13 3.54
C VAL A 82 -5.85 -1.29 2.21
N GLU A 83 -4.71 -1.96 2.22
CA GLU A 83 -3.93 -2.25 1.01
C GLU A 83 -4.62 -3.31 0.16
N PHE A 84 -5.06 -4.39 0.80
CA PHE A 84 -5.75 -5.49 0.13
C PHE A 84 -6.99 -5.01 -0.62
N HIS A 85 -7.87 -4.26 0.04
CA HIS A 85 -9.09 -3.75 -0.57
C HIS A 85 -8.81 -2.69 -1.64
N TYR A 86 -7.78 -1.87 -1.45
CA TYR A 86 -7.33 -0.95 -2.49
C TYR A 86 -6.90 -1.69 -3.76
N ILE A 87 -6.04 -2.70 -3.63
CA ILE A 87 -5.53 -3.47 -4.77
C ILE A 87 -6.69 -4.22 -5.42
N LYS A 88 -7.52 -4.91 -4.63
CA LYS A 88 -8.70 -5.61 -5.13
C LYS A 88 -9.63 -4.71 -5.93
N ASN A 89 -9.90 -3.50 -5.46
CA ASN A 89 -10.70 -2.51 -6.17
C ASN A 89 -10.06 -2.13 -7.52
N LYS A 90 -8.74 -1.93 -7.54
CA LYS A 90 -8.00 -1.62 -8.78
C LYS A 90 -8.05 -2.75 -9.79
N LEU A 91 -7.79 -4.00 -9.37
CA LEU A 91 -7.87 -5.16 -10.26
C LEU A 91 -9.28 -5.36 -10.81
N ALA A 92 -10.32 -5.12 -10.00
CA ALA A 92 -11.70 -5.19 -10.47
C ALA A 92 -12.00 -4.14 -11.56
N SER A 93 -11.42 -2.94 -11.46
CA SER A 93 -11.64 -1.85 -12.43
C SER A 93 -10.76 -1.93 -13.69
N GLU A 94 -9.54 -2.44 -13.57
CA GLU A 94 -8.53 -2.46 -14.64
C GLU A 94 -8.45 -3.83 -15.34
N GLY A 95 -9.09 -4.86 -14.78
CA GLY A 95 -9.08 -6.24 -15.26
C GLY A 95 -8.14 -7.12 -14.43
N MET A 96 -8.52 -8.40 -14.29
CA MET A 96 -7.71 -9.36 -13.55
C MET A 96 -6.40 -9.64 -14.28
N PRO A 97 -5.25 -9.50 -13.60
CA PRO A 97 -3.96 -9.75 -14.21
C PRO A 97 -3.76 -11.26 -14.44
N SER A 98 -2.84 -11.61 -15.32
CA SER A 98 -2.34 -12.98 -15.33
C SER A 98 -1.58 -13.25 -14.03
N VAL A 99 -1.80 -14.43 -13.47
CA VAL A 99 -1.05 -14.94 -12.32
C VAL A 99 -0.22 -16.16 -12.70
N SER A 100 0.78 -16.47 -11.89
CA SER A 100 1.54 -17.72 -11.96
C SER A 100 0.91 -18.76 -11.03
N LYS A 101 1.25 -20.04 -11.27
CA LYS A 101 1.07 -21.12 -10.29
C LYS A 101 2.47 -21.47 -9.79
N PRO A 102 2.98 -20.76 -8.78
CA PRO A 102 4.33 -21.02 -8.30
C PRO A 102 4.43 -22.43 -7.72
N GLU A 103 5.57 -23.09 -7.95
CA GLU A 103 5.87 -24.40 -7.36
C GLU A 103 6.17 -24.28 -5.86
N ASP A 104 6.77 -23.15 -5.45
CA ASP A 104 7.01 -22.79 -4.06
C ASP A 104 5.90 -21.85 -3.57
N GLU A 105 5.21 -22.25 -2.50
CA GLU A 105 4.18 -21.45 -1.88
C GLU A 105 4.72 -20.12 -1.33
N ASN A 106 6.01 -19.93 -1.13
CA ASN A 106 6.54 -18.63 -0.70
C ASN A 106 6.71 -17.63 -1.86
N THR A 107 6.57 -18.07 -3.12
CA THR A 107 6.70 -17.19 -4.28
C THR A 107 5.40 -16.43 -4.54
N CYS A 108 5.50 -15.12 -4.80
CA CYS A 108 4.33 -14.29 -5.08
C CYS A 108 3.59 -14.76 -6.34
N ILE A 109 2.27 -14.97 -6.26
CA ILE A 109 1.43 -15.39 -7.40
C ILE A 109 1.37 -14.36 -8.55
N PHE A 110 1.74 -13.10 -8.26
CA PHE A 110 1.80 -12.04 -9.25
C PHE A 110 3.16 -11.96 -9.96
N LEU A 111 4.14 -12.79 -9.58
CA LEU A 111 5.41 -12.90 -10.30
C LEU A 111 5.24 -13.75 -11.56
N LYS A 112 5.42 -13.14 -12.72
CA LYS A 112 5.38 -13.82 -14.01
C LYS A 112 6.50 -13.30 -14.92
N ASN A 113 7.32 -14.21 -15.45
CA ASN A 113 8.45 -13.87 -16.33
C ASN A 113 9.37 -12.79 -15.71
N HIS A 114 9.74 -12.95 -14.44
CA HIS A 114 10.54 -11.99 -13.66
C HIS A 114 9.88 -10.60 -13.45
N GLU A 115 8.59 -10.43 -13.80
CA GLU A 115 7.86 -9.18 -13.62
C GLU A 115 6.63 -9.34 -12.73
N CYS A 116 6.36 -8.34 -11.88
CA CYS A 116 5.14 -8.28 -11.10
C CYS A 116 3.98 -7.80 -11.99
N THR A 117 2.92 -8.60 -12.11
CA THR A 117 1.76 -8.26 -12.95
C THR A 117 0.86 -7.19 -12.34
N ILE A 118 1.09 -6.81 -11.08
CA ILE A 118 0.45 -5.68 -10.39
C ILE A 118 1.47 -4.60 -9.99
N TYR A 119 2.55 -4.43 -10.76
CA TYR A 119 3.69 -3.57 -10.39
C TYR A 119 3.29 -2.16 -9.90
N GLU A 120 2.32 -1.54 -10.58
CA GLU A 120 1.80 -0.20 -10.26
C GLU A 120 1.00 -0.17 -8.95
N HIS A 121 0.37 -1.27 -8.58
CA HIS A 121 -0.47 -1.41 -7.37
C HIS A 121 0.23 -2.14 -6.24
N ARG A 122 1.53 -2.41 -6.35
CA ARG A 122 2.32 -3.08 -5.30
C ARG A 122 2.07 -2.49 -3.91
N PRO A 123 1.90 -3.34 -2.89
CA PRO A 123 1.72 -2.89 -1.51
C PRO A 123 2.98 -2.22 -0.96
N VAL A 124 2.87 -1.60 0.20
CA VAL A 124 3.96 -0.83 0.84
C VAL A 124 5.20 -1.68 1.02
N ILE A 125 5.08 -2.91 1.54
CA ILE A 125 6.22 -3.81 1.74
C ILE A 125 6.99 -4.05 0.43
N CYS A 126 6.29 -4.25 -0.69
CA CYS A 126 6.90 -4.46 -2.00
C CYS A 126 7.53 -3.19 -2.62
N ARG A 127 7.17 -2.00 -2.13
CA ARG A 127 7.75 -0.71 -2.55
C ARG A 127 9.00 -0.34 -1.76
N THR A 128 9.07 -0.78 -0.51
CA THR A 128 10.17 -0.47 0.40
C THR A 128 11.22 -1.56 0.41
N HIS A 129 10.88 -2.80 0.00
CA HIS A 129 11.83 -3.88 -0.11
C HIS A 129 12.99 -3.50 -1.05
N GLY A 130 14.22 -3.80 -0.61
CA GLY A 130 15.44 -3.42 -1.33
C GLY A 130 16.08 -2.13 -0.83
N LEU A 131 15.37 -1.30 -0.07
CA LEU A 131 15.95 -0.11 0.57
C LEU A 131 16.68 -0.48 1.87
N PRO A 132 17.77 0.23 2.20
CA PRO A 132 18.44 0.07 3.47
C PRO A 132 17.61 0.76 4.55
N PHE A 133 17.42 0.13 5.71
CA PHE A 133 16.76 0.73 6.86
C PHE A 133 17.49 0.37 8.15
N LEU A 134 17.42 1.27 9.13
CA LEU A 134 17.90 1.01 10.48
C LEU A 134 16.74 0.56 11.35
N TYR A 135 16.97 -0.45 12.19
CA TYR A 135 16.03 -0.90 13.21
C TYR A 135 16.77 -1.11 14.53
N VAL A 136 16.04 -1.11 15.64
CA VAL A 136 16.59 -1.45 16.95
C VAL A 136 16.43 -2.94 17.18
N ASN A 137 17.51 -3.65 17.44
CA ASN A 137 17.45 -5.06 17.81
C ASN A 137 16.83 -5.20 19.20
N SER A 138 15.80 -6.03 19.32
CA SER A 138 15.03 -6.20 20.57
C SER A 138 15.80 -6.92 21.68
N GLU A 139 16.85 -7.66 21.35
CA GLU A 139 17.68 -8.40 22.31
C GLU A 139 18.88 -7.58 22.78
N THR A 140 19.50 -6.81 21.88
CA THR A 140 20.73 -6.05 22.19
C THR A 140 20.47 -4.57 22.48
N GLU A 141 19.29 -4.05 22.14
CA GLU A 141 18.94 -2.61 22.18
C GLU A 141 19.83 -1.72 21.29
N GLU A 142 20.61 -2.31 20.38
CA GLU A 142 21.50 -1.62 19.46
C GLU A 142 20.83 -1.35 18.11
N TRP A 143 21.31 -0.32 17.42
CA TRP A 143 20.89 -0.03 16.05
C TRP A 143 21.58 -0.98 15.07
N GLU A 144 20.77 -1.69 14.28
CA GLU A 144 21.22 -2.58 13.23
C GLU A 144 20.74 -2.11 11.86
N LEU A 145 21.50 -2.46 10.83
CA LEU A 145 21.18 -2.20 9.43
C LEU A 145 20.56 -3.44 8.81
N SER A 146 19.39 -3.27 8.22
CA SER A 146 18.87 -4.20 7.22
C SER A 146 19.08 -3.61 5.82
N ALA A 147 19.66 -4.40 4.93
CA ALA A 147 19.93 -3.99 3.55
C ALA A 147 19.81 -5.20 2.62
N CYS A 148 19.37 -4.97 1.38
CA CYS A 148 19.29 -6.03 0.38
C CYS A 148 20.70 -6.42 -0.10
N GLU A 149 21.01 -7.70 -0.01
CA GLU A 149 22.33 -8.27 -0.36
C GLU A 149 22.73 -8.05 -1.82
N LEU A 150 21.76 -7.86 -2.72
CA LEU A 150 22.01 -7.58 -4.14
C LEU A 150 22.33 -6.11 -4.41
N ASN A 151 21.74 -5.22 -3.62
CA ASN A 151 21.97 -3.79 -3.74
C ASN A 151 23.24 -3.41 -2.97
N PHE A 152 23.48 -3.94 -1.77
CA PHE A 152 24.49 -3.43 -0.86
C PHE A 152 25.56 -4.49 -0.57
N THR A 153 26.34 -4.85 -1.61
CA THR A 153 27.39 -5.88 -1.53
C THR A 153 28.69 -5.40 -0.88
N ASP A 154 28.96 -4.09 -0.86
CA ASP A 154 30.17 -3.49 -0.30
C ASP A 154 29.92 -2.00 0.04
N PHE A 155 29.45 -1.72 1.26
CA PHE A 155 29.27 -0.36 1.78
C PHE A 155 29.11 -0.30 3.30
N ASN A 156 29.76 0.67 3.96
CA ASN A 156 29.83 0.75 5.43
C ASN A 156 29.32 2.08 6.04
N ASP A 157 28.68 2.97 5.27
CA ASP A 157 28.34 4.33 5.74
C ASP A 157 26.83 4.59 5.75
N PHE A 158 26.11 4.01 6.71
CA PHE A 158 24.66 4.20 6.87
C PHE A 158 24.32 5.06 8.08
N ASP A 159 23.39 5.99 7.87
CA ASP A 159 22.83 6.86 8.89
C ASP A 159 21.32 7.06 8.67
N ALA A 160 20.66 7.76 9.59
CA ALA A 160 19.23 8.05 9.48
C ALA A 160 18.86 8.94 8.26
N LYS A 161 19.81 9.63 7.62
CA LYS A 161 19.55 10.52 6.48
C LYS A 161 19.57 9.77 5.15
N ASN A 162 20.35 8.68 5.08
CA ASN A 162 20.52 7.84 3.90
C ASN A 162 19.81 6.49 3.99
N THR A 163 19.06 6.22 5.06
CA THR A 163 18.23 5.02 5.22
C THR A 163 16.73 5.34 5.15
N PHE A 164 15.92 4.33 4.86
CA PHE A 164 14.47 4.41 4.85
C PHE A 164 13.94 4.38 6.29
N PRO A 165 13.16 5.38 6.74
CA PRO A 165 12.65 5.44 8.12
C PRO A 165 11.42 4.52 8.24
N GLN A 166 11.66 3.21 8.36
CA GLN A 166 10.64 2.18 8.26
C GLN A 166 9.54 2.35 9.32
N ASP A 167 9.90 2.54 10.58
CA ASP A 167 8.94 2.69 11.68
C ASP A 167 7.95 3.83 11.46
N LYS A 168 8.40 4.94 10.86
CA LYS A 168 7.55 6.08 10.53
C LYS A 168 6.47 5.67 9.53
N PHE A 169 6.84 4.99 8.45
CA PHE A 169 5.90 4.62 7.39
C PHE A 169 5.01 3.44 7.79
N ASN A 170 5.53 2.46 8.52
CA ASN A 170 4.76 1.39 9.11
C ASN A 170 3.71 1.93 10.08
N SER A 171 4.08 2.88 10.96
CA SER A 171 3.13 3.53 11.87
C SER A 171 2.04 4.29 11.12
N ARG A 172 2.39 5.01 10.05
CA ARG A 172 1.41 5.72 9.21
C ARG A 172 0.44 4.76 8.52
N LEU A 173 0.95 3.66 7.98
CA LEU A 173 0.14 2.63 7.35
C LEU A 173 -0.79 1.95 8.37
N PHE A 174 -0.28 1.64 9.55
CA PHE A 174 -1.06 1.05 10.65
C PHE A 174 -2.22 1.95 11.07
N LEU A 175 -1.97 3.25 11.28
CA LEU A 175 -3.03 4.20 11.65
C LEU A 175 -4.09 4.34 10.55
N LEU A 176 -3.66 4.35 9.28
CA LEU A 176 -4.58 4.36 8.15
C LEU A 176 -5.41 3.07 8.09
N ASN A 177 -4.80 1.91 8.33
CA ASN A 177 -5.52 0.65 8.42
C ASN A 177 -6.54 0.66 9.57
N GLU A 178 -6.16 1.16 10.74
CA GLU A 178 -7.04 1.29 11.90
C GLU A 178 -8.24 2.20 11.60
N GLU A 179 -8.03 3.30 10.86
CA GLU A 179 -9.12 4.14 10.37
C GLU A 179 -10.03 3.39 9.39
N PHE A 180 -9.45 2.67 8.44
CA PHE A 180 -10.18 1.91 7.42
C PHE A 180 -11.10 0.84 8.02
N ILE A 181 -10.61 0.05 8.98
CA ILE A 181 -11.39 -1.05 9.58
C ILE A 181 -12.48 -0.59 10.55
N LYS A 182 -12.47 0.67 11.01
CA LYS A 182 -13.56 1.25 11.81
C LYS A 182 -14.86 1.38 11.00
N SER A 183 -14.79 1.26 9.67
CA SER A 183 -15.96 1.22 8.81
C SER A 183 -16.87 0.02 9.14
N PRO A 184 -18.21 0.20 9.24
CA PRO A 184 -19.14 -0.88 9.52
C PRO A 184 -19.07 -2.09 8.57
N VAL A 185 -18.59 -1.90 7.34
CA VAL A 185 -18.43 -2.99 6.34
C VAL A 185 -17.11 -3.74 6.46
N MET A 186 -16.19 -3.28 7.32
CA MET A 186 -14.86 -3.87 7.54
C MET A 186 -14.70 -4.50 8.93
N GLN A 187 -15.81 -4.68 9.67
CA GLN A 187 -15.82 -5.21 11.04
C GLN A 187 -15.28 -6.64 11.18
N GLN A 188 -15.12 -7.35 10.07
CA GLN A 188 -14.50 -8.68 10.05
C GLN A 188 -12.99 -8.66 10.32
N TYR A 189 -12.33 -7.50 10.23
CA TYR A 189 -10.89 -7.37 10.44
C TYR A 189 -10.54 -6.77 11.81
N GLY A 190 -9.55 -7.37 12.47
CA GLY A 190 -8.79 -6.78 13.55
C GLY A 190 -7.72 -5.80 13.05
N LYS A 191 -7.24 -4.93 13.95
CA LYS A 191 -6.22 -3.92 13.63
C LYS A 191 -4.83 -4.48 13.27
N PHE A 192 -4.56 -5.72 13.69
CA PHE A 192 -3.31 -6.43 13.42
C PHE A 192 -3.45 -7.49 12.33
N ASP A 193 -4.63 -7.60 11.72
CA ASP A 193 -4.86 -8.59 10.68
C ASP A 193 -4.02 -8.23 9.44
N LEU A 194 -3.42 -9.26 8.86
CA LEU A 194 -2.73 -9.20 7.58
C LEU A 194 -3.36 -10.25 6.67
N VAL A 195 -3.76 -9.83 5.48
CA VAL A 195 -4.40 -10.68 4.47
C VAL A 195 -3.34 -11.10 3.44
N PRO A 196 -3.14 -12.42 3.21
CA PRO A 196 -2.23 -12.90 2.18
C PRO A 196 -2.53 -12.28 0.81
N ILE A 197 -1.50 -11.78 0.10
CA ILE A 197 -1.68 -11.15 -1.20
C ILE A 197 -2.28 -12.12 -2.23
N ARG A 198 -2.05 -13.44 -2.08
CA ARG A 198 -2.66 -14.47 -2.91
C ARG A 198 -4.19 -14.50 -2.90
N GLU A 199 -4.84 -14.01 -1.84
CA GLU A 199 -6.31 -14.00 -1.72
C GLU A 199 -6.98 -12.92 -2.59
N LEU A 200 -6.19 -12.15 -3.35
CA LEU A 200 -6.69 -11.20 -4.34
C LEU A 200 -7.31 -11.88 -5.58
N ILE A 201 -7.07 -13.18 -5.78
CA ILE A 201 -7.55 -14.01 -6.91
C ILE A 201 -8.61 -15.00 -6.47
#